data_AF-A0A958QZN0-F1
#
_entry.id   AF-A0A958QZN0-F1
#
_cell.length_a   1.000
_cell.length_b   1.000
_cell.length_c   1.000
_cell.angle_alpha   90.00
_cell.angle_beta   90.00
_cell.angle_gamma   90.00
#
_symmetry.space_group_name_H-M   'P 1'
#
loop_
_entity.id
_entity.type
_entity.pdbx_description
1 polymer ?
#
loop_
_entity_poly.entity_id
_entity_poly.type
_entity_poly.pdbx_seq_one_letter_code
_entity_poly.pdbx_strand_id
1 'polypeptide(L)'
;MRISFLSIFVITFIVSCATSIKEKMPPSQSESLPPNLDFSHDKDLESLDLQLLAIANNSTENNSQWWVTYRRARLWEKDKPKLSCELYVRLAQDKLFPINEVALLRAFANCDESTMNQLGWQGLDPLQYPSWIQPFALEIALESSRKNKDATANFDLAMKKSKLSLAYMEKVALTQEAKTSALLLNDANRINLAQQRLIKIAPRFQTNPKREDYLDIAYDYRRVRKF
;
A
#
# COMPACT_ATOMS: atom_id res chain seq x y z
N MET A 1 -13.47 60.68 39.58
CA MET A 1 -12.07 60.21 39.65
C MET A 1 -12.08 58.73 40.06
N ARG A 2 -12.11 57.81 39.08
CA ARG A 2 -11.96 56.37 39.31
C ARG A 2 -11.06 55.82 38.22
N ILE A 3 -10.02 55.16 38.68
CA ILE A 3 -8.82 54.78 37.94
C ILE A 3 -9.09 53.47 37.19
N SER A 4 -8.68 53.48 35.92
CA SER A 4 -8.65 52.36 35.00
C SER A 4 -7.87 51.16 35.54
N PHE A 5 -8.40 49.95 35.38
CA PHE A 5 -7.59 48.73 35.36
C PHE A 5 -7.83 47.99 34.05
N LEU A 6 -6.90 48.21 33.13
CA LEU A 6 -6.81 47.54 31.84
C LEU A 6 -6.06 46.22 32.07
N SER A 7 -6.79 45.11 32.24
CA SER A 7 -6.18 43.77 32.33
C SER A 7 -5.81 43.27 30.94
N ILE A 8 -4.53 43.33 30.60
CA ILE A 8 -3.93 42.75 29.40
C ILE A 8 -3.78 41.24 29.66
N PHE A 9 -4.61 40.42 28.99
CA PHE A 9 -4.43 38.97 28.92
C PHE A 9 -3.40 38.64 27.85
N VAL A 10 -2.18 38.30 28.27
CA VAL A 10 -1.12 37.76 27.40
C VAL A 10 -1.41 36.28 27.19
N ILE A 11 -1.93 35.92 26.00
CA ILE A 11 -2.08 34.52 25.59
C ILE A 11 -0.72 34.03 25.10
N THR A 12 -0.02 33.30 25.96
CA THR A 12 1.19 32.55 25.61
C THR A 12 0.84 31.41 24.65
N PHE A 13 1.27 31.52 23.39
CA PHE A 13 1.33 30.41 22.44
C PHE A 13 2.35 29.37 22.94
N ILE A 14 1.86 28.28 23.53
CA ILE A 14 2.69 27.10 23.78
C ILE A 14 2.88 26.43 22.43
N VAL A 15 4.09 26.57 21.89
CA VAL A 15 4.57 25.85 20.70
C VAL A 15 4.54 24.36 21.05
N SER A 16 3.49 23.68 20.58
CA SER A 16 3.38 22.23 20.70
C SER A 16 4.45 21.59 19.83
N CYS A 17 5.45 21.03 20.50
CA CYS A 17 6.56 20.33 19.89
C CYS A 17 5.98 19.18 19.05
N ALA A 18 6.28 19.17 17.75
CA ALA A 18 6.02 18.03 16.89
C ALA A 18 6.85 16.85 17.42
N THR A 19 6.23 15.99 18.22
CA THR A 19 6.75 14.66 18.48
C THR A 19 6.70 13.91 17.16
N SER A 20 7.83 13.94 16.45
CA SER A 20 8.12 13.01 15.38
C SER A 20 8.06 11.62 16.02
N ILE A 21 6.92 10.94 15.85
CA ILE A 21 6.81 9.52 16.15
C ILE A 21 7.82 8.90 15.20
N LYS A 22 8.99 8.52 15.75
CA LYS A 22 9.83 7.51 15.14
C LYS A 22 8.95 6.29 15.03
N GLU A 23 8.24 6.14 13.90
CA GLU A 23 7.84 4.82 13.44
C GLU A 23 9.10 3.99 13.57
N LYS A 24 9.03 2.94 14.40
CA LYS A 24 10.07 1.92 14.46
C LYS A 24 10.12 1.32 13.05
N MET A 25 10.91 1.94 12.18
CA MET A 25 11.54 1.20 11.11
C MET A 25 12.16 -0.03 11.79
N PRO A 26 12.03 -1.23 11.20
CA PRO A 26 12.79 -2.37 11.70
C PRO A 26 14.23 -1.92 11.87
N PRO A 27 14.92 -2.35 12.95
CA PRO A 27 16.31 -1.97 13.15
C PRO A 27 17.04 -2.22 11.84
N SER A 28 17.73 -1.21 11.33
CA SER A 28 18.63 -1.38 10.19
C SER A 28 19.76 -2.28 10.66
N GLN A 29 19.50 -3.59 10.68
CA GLN A 29 20.53 -4.59 10.87
C GLN A 29 21.32 -4.57 9.58
N SER A 30 22.38 -3.77 9.58
CA SER A 30 23.53 -3.93 8.70
C SER A 30 24.31 -5.20 9.02
N GLU A 31 23.65 -6.25 9.51
CA GLU A 31 24.23 -7.59 9.65
C GLU A 31 24.09 -8.28 8.29
N SER A 32 25.18 -8.15 7.53
CA SER A 32 25.56 -8.99 6.39
C SER A 32 24.44 -9.31 5.39
N LEU A 33 23.97 -8.29 4.66
CA LEU A 33 23.48 -8.58 3.31
C LEU A 33 24.66 -9.19 2.52
N PRO A 34 24.51 -10.39 1.90
CA PRO A 34 25.57 -10.98 1.10
C PRO A 34 26.01 -10.01 -0.01
N PRO A 35 27.26 -10.12 -0.50
CA PRO A 35 27.85 -9.17 -1.43
C PRO A 35 26.92 -8.86 -2.60
N ASN A 36 26.90 -7.58 -3.03
CA ASN A 36 26.12 -7.10 -4.17
C ASN A 36 26.36 -8.02 -5.38
N LEU A 37 25.42 -8.95 -5.60
CA LEU A 37 25.36 -9.72 -6.83
C LEU A 37 25.16 -8.71 -7.96
N ASP A 38 26.11 -8.69 -8.90
CA ASP A 38 25.98 -7.89 -10.09
C ASP A 38 24.86 -8.47 -10.96
N PHE A 39 23.72 -7.78 -10.95
CA PHE A 39 22.55 -8.10 -11.77
C PHE A 39 22.63 -7.42 -13.16
N SER A 40 23.76 -6.78 -13.50
CA SER A 40 23.95 -6.17 -14.81
C SER A 40 24.57 -7.18 -15.78
N HIS A 41 23.95 -7.28 -16.96
CA HIS A 41 24.23 -8.16 -18.10
C HIS A 41 23.55 -9.53 -18.10
N ASP A 42 22.51 -9.65 -18.93
CA ASP A 42 22.13 -10.82 -19.77
C ASP A 42 22.31 -12.22 -19.18
N LYS A 43 22.06 -12.41 -17.89
CA LYS A 43 21.94 -13.75 -17.32
C LYS A 43 20.49 -14.19 -17.42
N ASP A 44 20.27 -15.35 -18.02
CA ASP A 44 18.98 -16.03 -17.95
C ASP A 44 18.57 -16.23 -16.47
N LEU A 45 17.25 -16.29 -16.23
CA LEU A 45 16.70 -16.38 -14.88
C LEU A 45 17.22 -17.63 -14.14
N GLU A 46 17.54 -18.69 -14.88
CA GLU A 46 18.04 -19.95 -14.35
C GLU A 46 19.47 -19.84 -13.83
N SER A 47 20.38 -19.20 -14.56
CA SER A 47 21.75 -18.92 -14.11
C SER A 47 21.76 -18.06 -12.86
N LEU A 48 20.84 -17.10 -12.76
CA LEU A 48 20.69 -16.29 -11.56
C LEU A 48 20.17 -17.11 -10.37
N ASP A 49 19.20 -18.01 -10.58
CA ASP A 49 18.69 -18.91 -9.56
C ASP A 49 19.78 -19.87 -9.04
N LEU A 50 20.61 -20.40 -9.94
CA LEU A 50 21.75 -21.27 -9.59
C LEU A 50 22.78 -20.54 -8.72
N GLN A 51 23.10 -19.28 -9.04
CA GLN A 51 23.98 -18.45 -8.21
C GLN A 51 23.40 -18.22 -6.82
N LEU A 52 22.09 -17.93 -6.73
CA LEU A 52 21.40 -17.76 -5.46
C LEU A 52 21.43 -19.06 -4.63
N LEU A 53 21.20 -20.22 -5.26
CA LEU A 53 21.30 -21.52 -4.61
C LEU A 53 22.72 -21.82 -4.12
N ALA A 54 23.75 -21.48 -4.88
CA ALA A 54 25.14 -21.64 -4.45
C ALA A 54 25.45 -20.82 -3.19
N ILE A 55 24.92 -19.59 -3.09
CA ILE A 55 25.06 -18.75 -1.89
C ILE A 55 24.37 -19.40 -0.69
N ALA A 56 23.14 -19.91 -0.87
CA ALA A 56 22.45 -20.63 0.20
C ALA A 56 23.23 -21.86 0.64
N ASN A 57 23.74 -22.68 -0.27
CA ASN A 57 24.48 -23.90 0.09
C ASN A 57 25.79 -23.61 0.82
N ASN A 58 26.44 -22.49 0.51
CA ASN A 58 27.70 -22.09 1.13
C ASN A 58 27.53 -21.32 2.45
N SER A 59 26.30 -20.99 2.84
CA SER A 59 26.01 -20.21 4.05
C SER A 59 25.27 -21.03 5.10
N THR A 60 25.82 -21.03 6.31
CA THR A 60 25.17 -21.59 7.51
C THR A 60 24.25 -20.59 8.23
N GLU A 61 24.33 -19.30 7.86
CA GLU A 61 23.53 -18.24 8.50
C GLU A 61 22.09 -18.21 7.98
N ASN A 62 21.12 -18.14 8.90
CA ASN A 62 19.70 -18.01 8.58
C ASN A 62 19.41 -16.75 7.74
N ASN A 63 20.12 -15.65 7.99
CA ASN A 63 19.93 -14.39 7.25
C ASN A 63 20.20 -14.57 5.75
N SER A 64 21.29 -15.25 5.38
CA SER A 64 21.59 -15.57 3.99
C SER A 64 20.55 -16.50 3.37
N GLN A 65 20.06 -17.49 4.13
CA GLN A 65 19.00 -18.39 3.66
C GLN A 65 17.70 -17.63 3.39
N TRP A 66 17.30 -16.74 4.30
CA TRP A 66 16.12 -15.90 4.14
C TRP A 66 16.25 -14.96 2.96
N TRP A 67 17.41 -14.29 2.83
CA TRP A 67 17.69 -13.40 1.72
C TRP A 67 17.63 -14.13 0.38
N VAL A 68 18.31 -15.28 0.25
CA VAL A 68 18.27 -16.10 -0.97
C VAL A 68 16.84 -16.54 -1.26
N THR A 69 16.14 -17.08 -0.28
CA THR A 69 14.75 -17.54 -0.45
C THR A 69 13.85 -16.41 -0.94
N TYR A 70 13.98 -15.22 -0.35
CA TYR A 70 13.19 -14.04 -0.74
C TYR A 70 13.54 -13.56 -2.15
N ARG A 71 14.84 -13.51 -2.50
CA ARG A 71 15.31 -13.11 -3.85
C ARG A 71 14.84 -14.10 -4.91
N ARG A 72 14.90 -15.40 -4.63
CA ARG A 72 14.37 -16.44 -5.52
C ARG A 72 12.86 -16.33 -5.68
N ALA A 73 12.12 -16.09 -4.60
CA ALA A 73 10.68 -15.86 -4.67
C ALA A 73 10.36 -14.69 -5.61
N ARG A 74 11.08 -13.57 -5.45
CA ARG A 74 10.97 -12.37 -6.30
C ARG A 74 11.32 -12.66 -7.77
N LEU A 75 12.39 -13.41 -8.00
CA LEU A 75 12.89 -13.74 -9.34
C LEU A 75 11.83 -14.49 -10.16
N TRP A 76 11.12 -15.40 -9.52
CA TRP A 76 10.17 -16.30 -10.16
C TRP A 76 8.70 -15.85 -10.08
N GLU A 77 8.41 -14.65 -9.58
CA GLU A 77 7.02 -14.13 -9.43
C GLU A 77 6.19 -14.25 -10.72
N LYS A 78 6.81 -13.95 -11.88
CA LYS A 78 6.12 -13.95 -13.17
C LYS A 78 6.13 -15.31 -13.86
N ASP A 79 7.29 -15.96 -13.91
CA ASP A 79 7.49 -17.16 -14.74
C ASP A 79 7.12 -18.47 -14.03
N LYS A 80 7.32 -18.54 -12.70
CA LYS A 80 7.02 -19.73 -11.89
C LYS A 80 6.26 -19.31 -10.61
N PRO A 81 5.00 -18.82 -10.73
CA PRO A 81 4.25 -18.26 -9.60
C PRO A 81 4.00 -19.27 -8.47
N LYS A 82 3.88 -20.58 -8.78
CA LYS A 82 3.78 -21.64 -7.76
C LYS A 82 5.04 -21.72 -6.89
N LEU A 83 6.22 -21.70 -7.52
CA LEU A 83 7.50 -21.69 -6.80
C LEU A 83 7.63 -20.41 -5.97
N SER A 84 7.25 -19.26 -6.53
CA SER A 84 7.25 -17.99 -5.79
C SER A 84 6.35 -18.05 -4.55
N CYS A 85 5.12 -18.56 -4.71
CA CYS A 85 4.18 -18.80 -3.61
C CYS A 85 4.80 -19.69 -2.52
N GLU A 86 5.34 -20.86 -2.86
CA GLU A 86 5.97 -21.78 -1.89
C GLU A 86 7.10 -21.12 -1.09
N LEU A 87 7.97 -20.37 -1.76
CA LEU A 87 9.07 -19.66 -1.12
C LEU A 87 8.58 -18.53 -0.19
N TYR A 88 7.53 -17.80 -0.58
CA TYR A 88 6.92 -16.79 0.28
C TYR A 88 6.19 -17.39 1.47
N VAL A 89 5.43 -18.48 1.28
CA VAL A 89 4.77 -19.21 2.37
C VAL A 89 5.80 -19.67 3.39
N ARG A 90 6.92 -20.24 2.94
CA ARG A 90 8.02 -20.67 3.81
C ARG A 90 8.55 -19.52 4.67
N LEU A 91 8.79 -18.36 4.06
CA LEU A 91 9.26 -17.17 4.78
C LEU A 91 8.21 -16.58 5.72
N ALA A 92 6.94 -16.60 5.33
CA ALA A 92 5.84 -16.08 6.12
C ALA A 92 5.58 -16.92 7.38
N GLN A 93 5.79 -18.25 7.29
CA GLN A 93 5.66 -19.17 8.43
C GLN A 93 6.81 -19.06 9.43
N ASP A 94 7.99 -18.61 8.99
CA ASP A 94 9.14 -18.42 9.86
C ASP A 94 8.98 -17.13 10.70
N LYS A 95 8.64 -17.31 11.99
CA LYS A 95 8.46 -16.18 12.92
C LYS A 95 9.74 -15.42 13.24
N LEU A 96 10.91 -16.01 12.98
CA LEU A 96 12.20 -15.36 13.19
C LEU A 96 12.59 -14.49 12.00
N PHE A 97 11.97 -14.70 10.83
CA PHE A 97 12.23 -13.88 9.66
C PHE A 97 11.71 -12.44 9.88
N PRO A 98 12.58 -11.41 9.86
CA PRO A 98 12.21 -10.07 10.33
C PRO A 98 11.07 -9.38 9.57
N ILE A 99 10.81 -9.79 8.33
CA ILE A 99 9.77 -9.24 7.46
C ILE A 99 8.79 -10.33 7.00
N ASN A 100 8.49 -11.28 7.88
CA ASN A 100 7.53 -12.36 7.62
C ASN A 100 6.13 -11.86 7.22
N GLU A 101 5.67 -10.73 7.75
CA GLU A 101 4.42 -10.07 7.34
C GLU A 101 4.46 -9.62 5.87
N VAL A 102 5.62 -9.13 5.41
CA VAL A 102 5.81 -8.76 3.99
C VAL A 102 5.82 -10.01 3.11
N ALA A 103 6.46 -11.10 3.56
CA ALA A 103 6.40 -12.38 2.85
C ALA A 103 4.97 -12.93 2.82
N LEU A 104 4.18 -12.80 3.88
CA LEU A 104 2.78 -13.21 3.93
C LEU A 104 1.95 -12.43 2.90
N LEU A 105 2.12 -11.12 2.83
CA LEU A 105 1.48 -10.28 1.82
C LEU A 105 1.87 -10.70 0.40
N ARG A 106 3.14 -11.00 0.16
CA ARG A 106 3.60 -11.53 -1.11
C ARG A 106 3.03 -12.91 -1.42
N ALA A 107 2.80 -13.76 -0.40
CA ALA A 107 2.10 -15.02 -0.56
C ALA A 107 0.65 -14.77 -1.02
N PHE A 108 -0.10 -13.86 -0.39
CA PHE A 108 -1.44 -13.46 -0.84
C PHE A 108 -1.48 -12.98 -2.31
N ALA A 109 -0.40 -12.35 -2.79
CA ALA A 109 -0.33 -11.86 -4.16
C ALA A 109 -0.05 -12.96 -5.20
N ASN A 110 0.65 -14.04 -4.83
CA ASN A 110 1.16 -15.06 -5.75
C ASN A 110 0.49 -16.44 -5.60
N CYS A 111 -0.05 -16.73 -4.43
CA CYS A 111 -0.75 -17.98 -4.14
C CYS A 111 -2.21 -17.90 -4.60
N ASP A 112 -2.77 -19.05 -4.95
CA ASP A 112 -4.20 -19.18 -5.18
C ASP A 112 -4.97 -19.25 -3.85
N GLU A 113 -6.26 -18.95 -3.90
CA GLU A 113 -7.12 -18.90 -2.72
C GLU A 113 -7.18 -20.25 -1.99
N SER A 114 -7.09 -21.38 -2.72
CA SER A 114 -7.11 -22.71 -2.12
C SER A 114 -5.91 -22.97 -1.22
N THR A 115 -4.70 -22.58 -1.67
CA THR A 115 -3.47 -22.66 -0.88
C THR A 115 -3.57 -21.80 0.38
N MET A 116 -4.05 -20.56 0.24
CA MET A 116 -4.19 -19.65 1.39
C MET A 116 -5.20 -20.18 2.42
N ASN A 117 -6.30 -20.76 1.96
CA ASN A 117 -7.30 -21.37 2.84
C ASN A 117 -6.76 -22.61 3.58
N GLN A 118 -5.97 -23.46 2.92
CA GLN A 118 -5.33 -24.61 3.55
C GLN A 118 -4.34 -24.21 4.65
N LEU A 119 -3.68 -23.06 4.48
CA LEU A 119 -2.76 -22.48 5.46
C LEU A 119 -3.49 -21.76 6.61
N GLY A 120 -4.82 -21.68 6.59
CA GLY A 120 -5.62 -20.97 7.58
C GLY A 120 -5.53 -19.45 7.47
N TRP A 121 -5.00 -18.93 6.36
CA TRP A 121 -4.84 -17.50 6.10
C TRP A 121 -6.04 -17.00 5.30
N GLN A 122 -7.14 -16.75 6.01
CA GLN A 122 -8.42 -16.34 5.41
C GLN A 122 -8.62 -14.83 5.55
N GLY A 123 -8.87 -14.18 4.42
CA GLY A 123 -9.18 -12.75 4.38
C GLY A 123 -7.98 -11.86 4.69
N LEU A 124 -7.70 -10.93 3.78
CA LEU A 124 -6.69 -9.92 4.02
C LEU A 124 -7.37 -8.66 4.57
N ASP A 125 -7.22 -8.38 5.88
CA ASP A 125 -7.61 -7.09 6.46
C ASP A 125 -6.39 -6.17 6.58
N PRO A 126 -6.27 -5.14 5.72
CA PRO A 126 -5.13 -4.24 5.73
C PRO A 126 -4.97 -3.45 7.05
N LEU A 127 -6.03 -3.32 7.86
CA LEU A 127 -5.99 -2.57 9.13
C LEU A 127 -5.25 -3.31 10.24
N GLN A 128 -5.06 -4.62 10.12
CA GLN A 128 -4.36 -5.43 11.11
C GLN A 128 -2.83 -5.28 11.02
N TYR A 129 -2.33 -4.73 9.91
CA TYR A 129 -0.89 -4.54 9.69
C TYR A 129 -0.39 -3.21 10.28
N PRO A 130 0.90 -3.14 10.66
CA PRO A 130 1.56 -1.90 11.03
C PRO A 130 1.44 -0.83 9.94
N SER A 131 1.31 0.44 10.35
CA SER A 131 1.16 1.63 9.49
C SER A 131 2.03 1.61 8.23
N TRP A 132 3.31 1.28 8.37
CA TRP A 132 4.27 1.25 7.26
C TRP A 132 4.02 0.14 6.23
N ILE A 133 3.36 -0.97 6.60
CA ILE A 133 2.97 -2.08 5.70
C ILE A 133 1.59 -1.84 5.07
N GLN A 134 0.70 -1.11 5.75
CA GLN A 134 -0.70 -0.95 5.32
C GLN A 134 -0.89 -0.54 3.85
N PRO A 135 -0.09 0.36 3.24
CA PRO A 135 -0.22 0.68 1.83
C PRO A 135 -0.05 -0.54 0.91
N PHE A 136 0.90 -1.42 1.25
CA PHE A 136 1.14 -2.65 0.50
C PHE A 136 0.03 -3.68 0.74
N ALA A 137 -0.44 -3.83 1.99
CA ALA A 137 -1.58 -4.69 2.29
C ALA A 137 -2.87 -4.23 1.57
N LEU A 138 -3.13 -2.92 1.55
CA LEU A 138 -4.27 -2.32 0.82
C LEU A 138 -4.20 -2.59 -0.67
N GLU A 139 -3.00 -2.54 -1.25
CA GLU A 139 -2.80 -2.83 -2.66
C GLU A 139 -3.15 -4.28 -3.00
N ILE A 140 -2.63 -5.24 -2.24
CA ILE A 140 -2.90 -6.67 -2.47
C ILE A 140 -4.37 -6.99 -2.23
N ALA A 141 -4.97 -6.45 -1.16
CA ALA A 141 -6.38 -6.63 -0.88
C ALA A 141 -7.25 -6.08 -2.02
N LEU A 142 -6.91 -4.91 -2.55
CA LEU A 142 -7.64 -4.30 -3.66
C LEU A 142 -7.48 -5.10 -4.96
N GLU A 143 -6.29 -5.63 -5.23
CA GLU A 143 -6.08 -6.52 -6.38
C GLU A 143 -6.89 -7.81 -6.25
N SER A 144 -6.92 -8.40 -5.04
CA SER A 144 -7.73 -9.57 -4.73
C SER A 144 -9.23 -9.29 -4.93
N SER A 145 -9.75 -8.17 -4.43
CA SER A 145 -11.17 -7.81 -4.65
C SER A 145 -11.51 -7.62 -6.12
N ARG A 146 -10.58 -7.07 -6.93
CA ARG A 146 -10.75 -6.96 -8.38
C ARG A 146 -10.81 -8.32 -9.06
N LYS A 147 -9.89 -9.22 -8.73
CA LYS A 147 -9.86 -10.59 -9.27
C LYS A 147 -11.15 -11.34 -8.94
N ASN A 148 -11.63 -11.19 -7.71
CA ASN A 148 -12.84 -11.86 -7.22
C ASN A 148 -14.14 -11.12 -7.60
N LYS A 149 -14.04 -9.97 -8.28
CA LYS A 149 -15.18 -9.11 -8.65
C LYS A 149 -16.07 -8.73 -7.45
N ASP A 150 -15.49 -8.64 -6.26
CA ASP A 150 -16.21 -8.22 -5.05
C ASP A 150 -16.34 -6.69 -5.06
N ALA A 151 -17.48 -6.20 -5.55
CA ALA A 151 -17.76 -4.77 -5.64
C ALA A 151 -17.81 -4.09 -4.27
N THR A 152 -18.22 -4.80 -3.21
CA THR A 152 -18.29 -4.23 -1.85
C THR A 152 -16.89 -3.98 -1.33
N ALA A 153 -16.04 -5.01 -1.35
CA ALA A 153 -14.64 -4.89 -0.94
C ALA A 153 -13.88 -3.88 -1.82
N ASN A 154 -14.12 -3.90 -3.14
CA ASN A 154 -13.45 -2.98 -4.06
C ASN A 154 -13.78 -1.51 -3.74
N PHE A 155 -15.04 -1.21 -3.42
CA PHE A 155 -15.42 0.13 -2.95
C PHE A 155 -14.64 0.54 -1.70
N ASP A 156 -14.69 -0.30 -0.67
CA ASP A 156 -14.14 0.04 0.65
C ASP A 156 -12.61 0.19 0.58
N LEU A 157 -11.94 -0.71 -0.13
CA LEU A 157 -10.49 -0.70 -0.32
C LEU A 157 -10.03 0.45 -1.21
N ALA A 158 -10.71 0.74 -2.32
CA ALA A 158 -10.36 1.87 -3.18
C ALA A 158 -10.59 3.22 -2.47
N MET A 159 -11.67 3.35 -1.69
CA MET A 159 -11.92 4.52 -0.84
C MET A 159 -10.85 4.68 0.24
N LYS A 160 -10.39 3.60 0.86
CA LYS A 160 -9.27 3.63 1.81
C LYS A 160 -7.96 4.01 1.12
N LYS A 161 -7.56 3.32 0.04
CA LYS A 161 -6.31 3.58 -0.70
C LYS A 161 -6.24 5.01 -1.23
N SER A 162 -7.35 5.55 -1.75
CA SER A 162 -7.38 6.93 -2.26
C SER A 162 -7.11 8.00 -1.19
N LYS A 163 -7.26 7.69 0.11
CA LYS A 163 -6.98 8.61 1.23
C LYS A 163 -5.50 8.69 1.59
N LEU A 164 -4.67 7.77 1.10
CA LEU A 164 -3.23 7.79 1.31
C LEU A 164 -2.57 8.96 0.57
N SER A 165 -1.30 9.22 0.86
CA SER A 165 -0.51 10.26 0.18
C SER A 165 -0.04 9.82 -1.21
N LEU A 166 -0.99 9.64 -2.13
CA LEU A 166 -0.76 9.21 -3.52
C LEU A 166 -0.70 10.39 -4.50
N ALA A 167 -0.22 10.09 -5.72
CA ALA A 167 -0.29 11.01 -6.83
C ALA A 167 -1.76 11.40 -7.11
N TYR A 168 -1.95 12.64 -7.54
CA TYR A 168 -3.28 13.19 -7.77
C TYR A 168 -4.14 12.35 -8.72
N MET A 169 -3.57 11.94 -9.85
CA MET A 169 -4.28 11.13 -10.85
C MET A 169 -4.69 9.78 -10.28
N GLU A 170 -3.86 9.18 -9.43
CA GLU A 170 -4.14 7.91 -8.77
C GLU A 170 -5.28 8.03 -7.77
N LYS A 171 -5.30 9.10 -6.95
CA LYS A 171 -6.41 9.39 -6.03
C LYS A 171 -7.74 9.50 -6.75
N VAL A 172 -7.75 10.22 -7.88
CA VAL A 172 -8.94 10.40 -8.71
C VAL A 172 -9.38 9.06 -9.29
N ALA A 173 -8.46 8.30 -9.90
CA ALA A 173 -8.76 7.00 -10.48
C ALA A 173 -9.37 6.02 -9.47
N LEU A 174 -8.76 5.89 -8.28
CA LEU A 174 -9.27 5.05 -7.20
C LEU A 174 -10.66 5.48 -6.71
N THR A 175 -10.91 6.79 -6.62
CA THR A 175 -12.24 7.28 -6.19
C THR A 175 -13.30 7.07 -7.28
N GLN A 176 -12.94 7.19 -8.56
CA GLN A 176 -13.83 6.83 -9.68
C GLN A 176 -14.13 5.34 -9.69
N GLU A 177 -13.12 4.50 -9.47
CA GLU A 177 -13.27 3.05 -9.34
C GLU A 177 -14.24 2.69 -8.20
N ALA A 178 -14.08 3.31 -7.03
CA ALA A 178 -15.03 3.15 -5.94
C ALA A 178 -16.45 3.55 -6.36
N LYS A 179 -16.64 4.70 -7.02
CA LYS A 179 -17.95 5.11 -7.53
C LYS A 179 -18.55 4.08 -8.48
N THR A 180 -17.75 3.51 -9.38
CA THR A 180 -18.19 2.43 -10.29
C THR A 180 -18.64 1.21 -9.52
N SER A 181 -17.89 0.76 -8.51
CA SER A 181 -18.32 -0.34 -7.65
C SER A 181 -19.61 -0.04 -6.89
N ALA A 182 -19.80 1.19 -6.40
CA ALA A 182 -21.04 1.61 -5.75
C ALA A 182 -22.25 1.60 -6.71
N LEU A 183 -22.05 1.99 -7.96
CA LEU A 183 -23.08 1.92 -9.00
C LEU A 183 -23.47 0.47 -9.30
N LEU A 184 -22.51 -0.45 -9.38
CA LEU A 184 -22.78 -1.88 -9.57
C LEU A 184 -23.62 -2.48 -8.43
N LEU A 185 -23.41 -1.98 -7.20
CA LEU A 185 -24.18 -2.39 -6.02
C LEU A 185 -25.56 -1.72 -5.91
N ASN A 186 -25.84 -0.71 -6.76
CA ASN A 186 -27.00 0.18 -6.62
C ASN A 186 -27.11 0.83 -5.23
N ASP A 187 -25.98 1.09 -4.56
CA ASP A 187 -25.94 1.67 -3.21
C ASP A 187 -25.82 3.20 -3.29
N ALA A 188 -26.95 3.89 -3.11
CA ALA A 188 -27.04 5.34 -3.16
C ALA A 188 -26.11 6.05 -2.16
N ASN A 189 -25.90 5.48 -0.97
CA ASN A 189 -25.04 6.06 0.05
C ASN A 189 -23.57 6.00 -0.37
N ARG A 190 -23.13 4.83 -0.87
CA ARG A 190 -21.77 4.65 -1.39
C ARG A 190 -21.52 5.51 -2.63
N ILE A 191 -22.50 5.63 -3.53
CA ILE A 191 -22.41 6.52 -4.70
C ILE A 191 -22.19 7.97 -4.25
N ASN A 192 -23.00 8.45 -3.30
CA ASN A 192 -22.88 9.81 -2.77
C ASN A 192 -21.52 10.03 -2.08
N LEU A 193 -21.08 9.08 -1.26
CA LEU A 193 -19.79 9.16 -0.56
C LEU A 193 -18.59 9.27 -1.53
N ALA A 194 -18.57 8.44 -2.58
CA ALA A 194 -17.53 8.51 -3.60
C ALA A 194 -17.62 9.80 -4.42
N GLN A 195 -18.84 10.27 -4.75
CA GLN A 195 -19.06 11.52 -5.47
C GLN A 195 -18.58 12.74 -4.67
N GLN A 196 -18.91 12.83 -3.38
CA GLN A 196 -18.44 13.90 -2.50
C GLN A 196 -16.92 13.93 -2.41
N ARG A 197 -16.30 12.75 -2.29
CA ARG A 197 -14.85 12.64 -2.31
C ARG A 197 -14.27 13.09 -3.64
N LEU A 198 -14.85 12.69 -4.77
CA LEU A 198 -14.41 13.11 -6.10
C LEU A 198 -14.46 14.62 -6.25
N ILE A 199 -15.56 15.27 -5.87
CA ILE A 199 -15.68 16.74 -5.93
C ILE A 199 -14.61 17.39 -5.05
N LYS A 200 -14.41 16.87 -3.82
CA LYS A 200 -13.40 17.41 -2.90
C LYS A 200 -11.97 17.34 -3.47
N ILE A 201 -11.60 16.26 -4.16
CA ILE A 201 -10.25 16.10 -4.71
C ILE A 201 -10.11 16.67 -6.12
N ALA A 202 -11.19 16.70 -6.89
CA ALA A 202 -11.23 17.07 -8.30
C ALA A 202 -12.56 17.81 -8.59
N PRO A 203 -12.65 19.12 -8.29
CA PRO A 203 -13.87 19.92 -8.38
C PRO A 203 -14.59 19.85 -9.73
N ARG A 204 -13.88 19.54 -10.83
CA ARG A 204 -14.48 19.35 -12.16
C ARG A 204 -15.61 18.31 -12.22
N PHE A 205 -15.70 17.41 -11.24
CA PHE A 205 -16.77 16.41 -11.18
C PHE A 205 -18.09 16.95 -10.59
N GLN A 206 -18.16 18.23 -10.23
CA GLN A 206 -19.40 18.87 -9.79
C GLN A 206 -20.35 19.08 -10.98
N THR A 207 -21.57 18.55 -10.91
CA THR A 207 -22.56 18.58 -12.01
C THR A 207 -23.20 19.95 -12.20
N ASN A 208 -23.36 20.72 -11.13
CA ASN A 208 -23.95 22.06 -11.15
C ASN A 208 -23.07 23.03 -10.33
N PRO A 209 -21.93 23.48 -10.88
CA PRO A 209 -21.03 24.37 -10.16
C PRO A 209 -21.65 25.76 -9.98
N LYS A 210 -21.49 26.34 -8.79
CA LYS A 210 -21.82 27.73 -8.53
C LYS A 210 -20.70 28.61 -9.07
N ARG A 211 -21.00 29.91 -9.26
CA ARG A 211 -20.00 30.88 -9.75
C ARG A 211 -18.74 30.92 -8.87
N GLU A 212 -18.88 30.70 -7.58
CA GLU A 212 -17.77 30.61 -6.62
C GLU A 212 -16.82 29.42 -6.88
N ASP A 213 -17.33 28.31 -7.44
CA ASP A 213 -16.56 27.09 -7.71
C ASP A 213 -15.74 27.17 -9.02
N TYR A 214 -16.03 28.14 -9.90
CA TYR A 214 -15.47 28.19 -11.26
C TYR A 214 -13.95 28.29 -11.29
N LEU A 215 -13.37 29.00 -10.32
CA LEU A 215 -11.92 29.18 -10.23
C LEU A 215 -11.23 27.86 -9.84
N ASP A 216 -11.75 27.16 -8.84
CA ASP A 216 -11.21 25.85 -8.42
C ASP A 216 -11.35 24.79 -9.53
N ILE A 217 -12.48 24.80 -10.23
CA ILE A 217 -12.71 23.94 -11.39
C ILE A 217 -11.72 24.26 -12.51
N ALA A 218 -11.50 25.54 -12.84
CA ALA A 218 -10.52 25.94 -13.85
C ALA A 218 -9.09 25.52 -13.47
N TYR A 219 -8.71 25.65 -12.20
CA TYR A 219 -7.41 25.15 -11.70
C TYR A 219 -7.28 23.64 -11.85
N ASP A 220 -8.34 22.90 -11.55
CA ASP A 220 -8.37 21.45 -11.67
C ASP A 220 -8.24 21.00 -13.14
N TYR A 221 -8.95 21.66 -14.06
CA TYR A 221 -8.80 21.47 -15.51
C TYR A 221 -7.39 21.75 -16.01
N ARG A 222 -6.79 22.87 -15.56
CA ARG A 222 -5.39 23.20 -15.83
C ARG A 222 -4.43 22.11 -15.33
N ARG A 223 -4.66 21.58 -14.12
CA ARG A 223 -3.83 20.52 -13.52
C ARG A 223 -3.82 19.25 -14.37
N VAL A 224 -4.97 18.89 -14.94
CA VAL A 224 -5.10 17.69 -15.81
C VAL A 224 -4.88 17.98 -17.30
N ARG A 225 -4.49 19.22 -17.64
CA ARG A 225 -4.23 19.68 -19.02
C ARG A 225 -5.42 19.43 -19.97
N LYS A 226 -6.64 19.59 -19.47
CA LYS A 226 -7.87 19.59 -20.28
C LYS A 226 -8.39 21.02 -20.30
N PHE A 227 -8.32 21.67 -21.46
CA PHE A 227 -8.75 23.05 -21.67
C PHE A 227 -10.14 23.09 -22.31
#